data_AF-A0A7K1ECF0-F1
#
_entry.id   AF-A0A7K1ECF0-F1
#
_cell.length_a   1.000
_cell.length_b   1.000
_cell.length_c   1.000
_cell.angle_alpha   90.00
_cell.angle_beta   90.00
_cell.angle_gamma   90.00
#
_symmetry.space_group_name_H-M   'P 1'
#
loop_
_entity.id
_entity.type
_entity.pdbx_description
1 polymer ?
#
loop_
_entity_poly.entity_id
_entity_poly.type
_entity_poly.pdbx_seq_one_letter_code
_entity_poly.pdbx_strand_id
1 'polypeptide(L)'
;MTLTSDPTQPAPTIAVDAWSDPVIDQLGHDPRSAYVETFWLPILGPSSVWLLRRLADGLDRHPEGFELDLVDTAQSLGVGMRGGRNAPLLRTFERC
;
A
#
# COMPACT_ATOMS: atom_id res chain seq x y z
N MET A 1 -15.33 -2.07 -29.53
CA MET A 1 -15.62 -1.07 -28.47
C MET A 1 -14.31 -0.81 -27.73
N THR A 2 -13.45 -0.01 -28.34
CA THR A 2 -12.12 0.36 -27.83
C THR A 2 -12.29 1.49 -26.82
N LEU A 3 -11.97 1.22 -25.55
CA LEU A 3 -11.81 2.26 -24.54
C LEU A 3 -10.48 2.96 -24.83
N THR A 4 -10.55 4.09 -25.53
CA THR A 4 -9.45 5.04 -25.61
C THR A 4 -9.28 5.62 -24.20
N SER A 5 -8.37 5.05 -23.43
CA SER A 5 -7.87 5.68 -22.21
C SER A 5 -7.07 6.92 -22.62
N ASP A 6 -7.59 8.09 -22.27
CA ASP A 6 -6.96 9.39 -22.41
C ASP A 6 -5.60 9.39 -21.66
N PRO A 7 -4.46 9.67 -22.33
CA PRO A 7 -3.13 9.54 -21.74
C PRO A 7 -2.74 10.68 -20.76
N THR A 8 -3.66 11.58 -20.40
CA THR A 8 -3.30 12.87 -19.79
C THR A 8 -3.98 13.16 -18.46
N GLN A 9 -4.37 12.15 -17.69
CA GLN A 9 -4.67 12.36 -16.28
C GLN A 9 -3.52 11.80 -15.45
N PRO A 10 -2.81 12.63 -14.64
CA PRO A 10 -1.78 12.11 -13.76
C PRO A 10 -2.42 11.03 -12.89
N ALA A 11 -1.75 9.88 -12.81
CA ALA A 11 -2.21 8.81 -11.94
C ALA A 11 -2.37 9.37 -10.52
N PRO A 12 -3.44 9.06 -9.80
CA PRO A 12 -3.61 9.54 -8.45
C PRO A 12 -2.44 9.03 -7.60
N THR A 13 -1.63 9.95 -7.06
CA THR A 13 -0.55 9.64 -6.13
C THR A 13 -0.93 10.02 -4.70
N ILE A 14 -0.26 9.40 -3.74
CA ILE A 14 -0.29 9.82 -2.34
C ILE A 14 1.14 9.95 -1.83
N ALA A 15 1.37 10.94 -0.97
CA ALA A 15 2.61 11.04 -0.21
C ALA A 15 2.63 9.98 0.91
N VAL A 16 3.76 9.30 1.04
CA VAL A 16 4.04 8.36 2.12
C VAL A 16 5.21 8.89 2.92
N ASP A 17 4.99 9.18 4.19
CA ASP A 17 6.00 9.67 5.11
C ASP A 17 6.31 8.62 6.18
N ALA A 18 7.58 8.56 6.60
CA ALA A 18 7.98 7.75 7.75
C ALA A 18 7.38 8.34 9.03
N TRP A 19 6.73 7.49 9.82
CA TRP A 19 6.26 7.87 11.15
C TRP A 19 7.24 7.36 12.21
N SER A 20 7.97 8.29 12.84
CA SER A 20 8.82 7.97 14.00
C SER A 20 7.96 7.87 15.25
N ASP A 21 7.87 6.67 15.82
CA ASP A 21 7.20 6.41 17.09
C ASP A 21 8.14 5.58 18.00
N PRO A 22 8.66 6.15 19.10
CA PRO A 22 9.71 5.50 19.89
C PRO A 22 9.26 4.21 20.57
N VAL A 23 7.95 3.94 20.68
CA VAL A 23 7.41 2.71 21.25
C VAL A 23 7.30 1.65 20.17
N ILE A 24 6.70 2.00 19.02
CA ILE A 24 6.53 1.06 17.90
C ILE A 24 7.89 0.72 17.26
N ASP A 25 8.82 1.66 17.21
CA ASP A 25 10.18 1.43 16.71
C ASP A 25 10.93 0.35 17.52
N GLN A 26 10.55 0.13 18.79
CA GLN A 26 11.16 -0.87 19.67
C GLN A 26 10.36 -2.16 19.79
N LEU A 27 9.02 -2.05 19.79
CA LEU A 27 8.12 -3.17 20.12
C LEU A 27 7.32 -3.68 18.93
N GLY A 28 7.29 -2.93 17.83
CA GLY A 28 6.52 -3.24 16.63
C GLY A 28 7.08 -4.46 15.87
N HIS A 29 6.27 -4.95 14.94
CA HIS A 29 6.66 -6.02 14.03
C HIS A 29 6.83 -5.47 12.62
N ASP A 30 7.98 -5.77 11.99
CA ASP A 30 8.19 -5.47 10.58
C ASP A 30 7.10 -6.16 9.74
N PRO A 31 6.42 -5.45 8.80
CA PRO A 31 5.45 -6.03 7.87
C PRO A 31 5.93 -7.27 7.12
N ARG A 32 7.26 -7.44 7.01
CA ARG A 32 7.92 -8.54 6.31
C ARG A 32 8.19 -9.75 7.19
N SER A 33 7.99 -9.63 8.50
CA SER A 33 8.28 -10.66 9.49
C SER A 33 7.32 -11.87 9.41
N ALA A 34 7.77 -13.01 9.91
CA ALA A 34 6.95 -14.22 10.04
C ALA A 34 5.76 -14.03 11.00
N TYR A 35 5.87 -13.10 11.96
CA TYR A 35 4.77 -12.74 12.86
C TYR A 35 3.59 -12.18 12.08
N VAL A 36 3.86 -11.22 11.18
CA VAL A 36 2.81 -10.59 10.34
C VAL A 36 2.17 -11.63 9.41
N GLU A 37 2.96 -12.52 8.83
CA GLU A 37 2.43 -13.63 8.02
C GLU A 37 1.54 -14.58 8.83
N THR A 38 1.91 -14.90 10.07
CA THR A 38 1.16 -15.85 10.91
C THR A 38 -0.10 -15.23 11.50
N PHE A 39 -0.03 -13.98 11.98
CA PHE A 39 -1.06 -13.39 12.82
C PHE A 39 -1.84 -12.26 12.14
N TRP A 40 -1.22 -11.46 11.27
CA TRP A 40 -1.91 -10.34 10.62
C TRP A 40 -2.54 -10.74 9.30
N LEU A 41 -1.89 -11.61 8.51
CA LEU A 41 -2.41 -12.10 7.24
C LEU A 41 -3.87 -12.60 7.31
N PRO A 42 -4.28 -13.45 8.28
CA PRO A 42 -5.68 -13.91 8.35
C PRO A 42 -6.67 -12.80 8.72
N ILE A 43 -6.22 -11.69 9.31
CA ILE A 43 -7.08 -10.58 9.77
C ILE A 43 -7.19 -9.49 8.69
N LEU A 44 -6.05 -9.06 8.17
CA LEU A 44 -5.94 -7.96 7.21
C LEU A 44 -6.19 -8.41 5.77
N GLY A 45 -5.90 -9.68 5.48
CA GLY A 45 -5.92 -10.26 4.15
C GLY A 45 -4.62 -10.04 3.37
N PRO A 46 -4.44 -10.79 2.27
CA PRO A 46 -3.18 -10.83 1.52
C PRO A 46 -2.81 -9.50 0.88
N SER A 47 -3.75 -8.78 0.26
CA SER A 47 -3.47 -7.51 -0.41
C SER A 47 -2.98 -6.43 0.56
N SER A 48 -3.55 -6.37 1.77
CA SER A 48 -3.19 -5.39 2.80
C SER A 48 -1.78 -5.66 3.34
N VAL A 49 -1.47 -6.93 3.63
CA VAL A 49 -0.11 -7.31 4.06
C VAL A 49 0.92 -7.02 2.97
N TRP A 50 0.63 -7.33 1.71
CA TRP A 50 1.55 -7.00 0.60
C TRP A 50 1.72 -5.50 0.39
N LEU A 51 0.66 -4.70 0.58
CA LEU A 51 0.75 -3.25 0.57
C LEU A 51 1.70 -2.76 1.69
N LEU A 52 1.54 -3.24 2.92
CA LEU A 52 2.42 -2.88 4.04
C LEU A 52 3.89 -3.24 3.77
N ARG A 53 4.16 -4.42 3.18
CA ARG A 53 5.53 -4.81 2.80
C ARG A 53 6.11 -3.88 1.74
N ARG A 54 5.32 -3.51 0.72
CA ARG A 54 5.73 -2.53 -0.31
C ARG A 54 6.04 -1.17 0.29
N LEU A 55 5.23 -0.70 1.25
CA LEU A 55 5.46 0.58 1.94
C LEU A 55 6.75 0.53 2.77
N ALA A 56 6.98 -0.54 3.52
CA ALA A 56 8.22 -0.74 4.29
C ALA A 56 9.45 -0.75 3.36
N ASP A 57 9.42 -1.51 2.27
CA ASP A 57 10.52 -1.54 1.29
C ASP A 57 10.70 -0.18 0.58
N GLY A 58 9.64 0.62 0.47
CA GLY A 58 9.70 1.98 -0.04
C GLY A 58 10.42 2.93 0.92
N LEU A 59 10.06 2.89 2.21
CA LEU A 59 10.66 3.71 3.26
C LEU A 59 12.12 3.31 3.56
N ASP A 60 12.47 2.03 3.44
CA ASP A 60 13.87 1.58 3.52
C ASP A 60 14.75 2.23 2.42
N ARG A 61 14.17 2.46 1.23
CA ARG A 61 14.87 3.11 0.09
C ARG A 61 14.81 4.63 0.13
N HIS A 62 13.72 5.18 0.67
CA HIS A 62 13.43 6.61 0.74
C HIS A 62 13.00 6.97 2.17
N PRO A 63 13.94 7.08 3.13
CA PRO A 63 13.62 7.34 4.53
C PRO A 63 12.92 8.69 4.77
N GLU A 64 13.14 9.66 3.87
CA GLU A 64 12.49 10.96 3.86
C GLU A 64 11.05 10.95 3.36
N GLY A 65 10.54 9.80 2.89
CA GLY A 65 9.24 9.66 2.27
C GLY A 65 9.29 9.61 0.74
N PHE A 66 8.18 9.20 0.12
CA PHE A 66 8.07 9.05 -1.33
C PHE A 66 6.62 9.18 -1.83
N GLU A 67 6.47 9.43 -3.13
CA GLU A 67 5.16 9.42 -3.81
C GLU A 67 4.80 8.01 -4.27
N LEU A 68 3.61 7.54 -3.88
CA LEU A 68 3.08 6.24 -4.28
C LEU A 68 2.03 6.42 -5.38
N ASP A 69 2.31 5.90 -6.57
CA ASP A 69 1.33 5.80 -7.65
C ASP A 69 0.28 4.71 -7.32
N LEU A 70 -0.98 5.12 -7.14
CA LEU A 70 -2.05 4.20 -6.76
C LEU A 70 -2.47 3.26 -7.91
N VAL A 71 -2.32 3.67 -9.17
CA VAL A 71 -2.68 2.83 -10.32
C VAL A 71 -1.65 1.71 -10.48
N ASP A 72 -0.37 2.06 -10.47
CA ASP A 72 0.72 1.08 -10.49
C ASP A 72 0.65 0.11 -9.30
N THR A 73 0.40 0.67 -8.11
CA THR A 73 0.29 -0.13 -6.88
C THR A 73 -0.87 -1.11 -6.94
N ALA A 74 -2.04 -0.69 -7.41
CA ALA A 74 -3.17 -1.60 -7.56
C ALA A 74 -2.92 -2.71 -8.57
N GLN A 75 -2.31 -2.38 -9.71
CA GLN A 75 -1.94 -3.36 -10.73
C GLN A 75 -0.94 -4.38 -10.17
N SER A 76 0.09 -3.91 -9.48
CA SER A 76 1.11 -4.75 -8.83
C SER A 76 0.52 -5.68 -7.77
N LEU A 77 -0.50 -5.23 -7.04
CA LEU A 77 -1.21 -6.02 -6.02
C LEU A 77 -2.33 -6.91 -6.60
N GLY A 78 -2.60 -6.84 -7.91
CA GLY A 78 -3.70 -7.57 -8.55
C GLY A 78 -5.10 -7.10 -8.11
N VAL A 79 -5.23 -5.86 -7.62
CA VAL A 79 -6.50 -5.27 -7.17
C VAL A 79 -6.97 -4.17 -8.14
N GLY A 80 -8.27 -3.87 -8.13
CA GLY A 80 -8.84 -2.84 -8.99
C GLY A 80 -8.73 -1.42 -8.42
N MET A 81 -8.60 -0.43 -9.31
CA MET A 81 -8.76 1.01 -9.02
C MET A 81 -10.09 1.61 -9.49
N ARG A 82 -10.95 0.80 -10.10
CA ARG A 82 -12.26 1.25 -10.59
C ARG A 82 -13.21 1.47 -9.41
N GLY A 83 -13.95 2.58 -9.43
CA GLY A 83 -15.00 2.88 -8.45
C GLY A 83 -14.72 4.02 -7.47
N GLY A 84 -13.66 4.81 -7.67
CA GLY A 84 -13.36 5.98 -6.84
C GLY A 84 -13.19 5.62 -5.36
N ARG A 85 -13.97 6.25 -4.48
CA ARG A 85 -13.98 5.97 -3.03
C ARG A 85 -14.30 4.53 -2.62
N ASN A 86 -14.85 3.72 -3.52
CA ASN A 86 -15.15 2.31 -3.24
C ASN A 86 -14.16 1.35 -3.93
N ALA A 87 -13.06 1.88 -4.46
CA ALA A 87 -12.07 1.08 -5.17
C ALA A 87 -11.50 -0.03 -4.25
N PRO A 88 -11.31 -1.26 -4.78
CA PRO A 88 -10.67 -2.34 -4.03
C PRO A 88 -9.34 -1.97 -3.37
N LEU A 89 -8.51 -1.12 -4.00
CA LEU A 89 -7.28 -0.62 -3.37
C LEU A 89 -7.60 0.24 -2.13
N LEU A 90 -8.58 1.12 -2.18
CA LEU A 90 -8.90 1.96 -1.01
C LEU A 90 -9.39 1.11 0.17
N ARG A 91 -10.17 0.06 -0.11
CA ARG A 91 -10.54 -0.95 0.92
C ARG A 91 -9.35 -1.75 1.46
N THR A 92 -8.22 -1.76 0.74
CA THR A 92 -6.97 -2.36 1.21
C THR A 92 -6.27 -1.41 2.19
N PHE A 93 -6.24 -0.11 1.88
CA PHE A 93 -5.77 0.92 2.81
C PHE A 93 -6.63 1.01 4.08
N GLU A 94 -7.96 0.94 3.98
CA GLU A 94 -8.88 0.99 5.14
C GLU A 94 -8.71 -0.17 6.14
N ARG A 95 -7.98 -1.22 5.76
CA ARG A 95 -7.71 -2.37 6.63
C ARG A 95 -6.42 -2.22 7.43
N CYS A 96 -5.53 -1.33 7.02
CA CYS A 96 -4.26 -1.06 7.69
C CYS A 96 -4.44 0.10 8.67
#